data_AF-A0A8H3EBP6-F1
#
_entry.id   AF-A0A8H3EBP6-F1
#
_cell.length_a   1.000
_cell.length_b   1.000
_cell.length_c   1.000
_cell.angle_alpha   90.00
_cell.angle_beta   90.00
_cell.angle_gamma   90.00
#
_symmetry.space_group_name_H-M   'P 1'
#
loop_
_entity.id
_entity.type
_entity.pdbx_description
1 polymer ?
#
loop_
_entity_poly.entity_id
_entity_poly.type
_entity_poly.pdbx_seq_one_letter_code
_entity_poly.pdbx_strand_id
1 'polypeptide(L)'
;MSSMSKTVTLALAFLAAAPSALAGKRGLAWPWYNENTNLDPTKLANGNGNVQWIYNWETWRPAKTTNMNWVGMQRCLDCDSSPISQLKTRAAQQGWNTVLTLNEPDINGISAATAANWYIQYINPLQIKKAIPAVTSSATAGQGLDWTAAFISACAGRCYFDYVNIHWYGNNFDQFKSHVQNAHNRFPNYKLIISEFALVKPATRDQQVAFLKSAMSFLDGASYVTYYAVFGASSPSKISANTGGGDVGTGSSLYNDDGSLSANGVAYRG
;
A
#
# COMPACT_ATOMS: atom_id res chain seq x y z
N MET A 1 12.57 -65.47 38.71
CA MET A 1 11.93 -64.26 39.27
C MET A 1 12.34 -63.06 38.41
N SER A 2 11.34 -62.50 37.71
CA SER A 2 11.21 -61.17 37.09
C SER A 2 12.45 -60.42 36.54
N SER A 3 12.51 -60.30 35.21
CA SER A 3 13.26 -59.24 34.51
C SER A 3 12.40 -57.98 34.43
N MET A 4 12.88 -56.85 34.97
CA MET A 4 12.22 -55.55 34.89
C MET A 4 12.70 -54.80 33.64
N SER A 5 11.79 -54.63 32.67
CA SER A 5 11.96 -53.71 31.54
C SER A 5 11.65 -52.28 31.99
N LYS A 6 12.59 -51.35 31.80
CA LYS A 6 12.38 -49.91 32.02
C LYS A 6 11.93 -49.27 30.71
N THR A 7 10.65 -48.92 30.61
CA THR A 7 10.11 -48.10 29.53
C THR A 7 10.44 -46.63 29.78
N VAL A 8 11.28 -46.05 28.93
CA VAL A 8 11.52 -44.60 28.90
C VAL A 8 10.41 -43.96 28.06
N THR A 9 9.58 -43.12 28.69
CA THR A 9 8.53 -42.38 27.98
C THR A 9 9.11 -41.03 27.54
N LEU A 10 9.27 -40.84 26.22
CA LEU A 10 9.71 -39.58 25.64
C LEU A 10 8.50 -38.64 25.53
N ALA A 11 8.44 -37.59 26.35
CA ALA A 11 7.41 -36.57 26.24
C ALA A 11 7.73 -35.65 25.06
N LEU A 12 6.97 -35.74 23.96
CA LEU A 12 6.99 -34.74 22.90
C LEU A 12 6.27 -33.48 23.40
N ALA A 13 7.04 -32.43 23.69
CA ALA A 13 6.49 -31.10 23.90
C ALA A 13 6.05 -30.52 22.54
N PHE A 14 4.74 -30.50 22.29
CA PHE A 14 4.16 -29.68 21.23
C PHE A 14 4.29 -28.21 21.63
N LEU A 15 5.30 -27.50 21.10
CA LEU A 15 5.26 -26.05 21.05
C LEU A 15 4.17 -25.64 20.05
N ALA A 16 2.97 -25.40 20.55
CA ALA A 16 1.99 -24.62 19.82
C ALA A 16 2.60 -23.22 19.61
N ALA A 17 3.02 -22.92 18.38
CA ALA A 17 3.34 -21.55 18.00
C ALA A 17 2.09 -20.71 18.28
N ALA A 18 2.19 -19.79 19.24
CA ALA A 18 1.15 -18.78 19.41
C ALA A 18 0.92 -18.15 18.03
N PRO A 19 -0.33 -17.95 17.58
CA PRO A 19 -0.56 -17.20 16.37
C PRO A 19 0.12 -15.85 16.58
N SER A 20 1.16 -15.59 15.79
CA SER A 20 1.71 -14.25 15.67
C SER A 20 0.51 -13.37 15.41
N ALA A 21 0.17 -12.46 16.33
CA ALA A 21 -0.84 -11.46 16.07
C ALA A 21 -0.54 -10.92 14.68
N LEU A 22 -1.43 -11.17 13.70
CA LEU A 22 -1.20 -10.77 12.33
C LEU A 22 -0.95 -9.27 12.38
N ALA A 23 0.28 -8.85 12.12
CA ALA A 23 0.62 -7.44 12.08
C ALA A 23 -0.35 -6.77 11.09
N GLY A 24 -0.95 -5.65 11.49
CA GLY A 24 -1.95 -4.98 10.68
C GLY A 24 -1.39 -4.60 9.31
N LYS A 25 -2.24 -4.66 8.29
CA LYS A 25 -1.83 -4.38 6.90
C LYS A 25 -2.14 -2.95 6.46
N ARG A 26 -2.84 -2.19 7.31
CA ARG A 26 -3.41 -0.87 6.98
C ARG A 26 -2.31 0.17 6.92
N GLY A 27 -2.35 0.98 5.86
CA GLY A 27 -1.45 2.10 5.65
C GLY A 27 -2.18 3.43 5.53
N LEU A 28 -1.43 4.52 5.68
CA LEU A 28 -1.91 5.87 5.43
C LEU A 28 -1.33 6.39 4.11
N ALA A 29 -2.22 6.61 3.14
CA ALA A 29 -1.94 7.43 1.96
C ALA A 29 -2.08 8.90 2.39
N TRP A 30 -0.97 9.50 2.85
CA TRP A 30 -0.92 10.76 3.60
C TRP A 30 -0.46 11.93 2.72
N PRO A 31 -1.36 12.76 2.17
CA PRO A 31 -0.97 13.73 1.14
C PRO A 31 -0.07 14.84 1.70
N TRP A 32 0.76 15.42 0.84
CA TRP A 32 1.66 16.53 1.19
C TRP A 32 0.93 17.73 1.81
N TYR A 33 -0.31 17.98 1.42
CA TYR A 33 -1.15 19.08 1.92
C TYR A 33 -1.74 18.82 3.32
N ASN A 34 -1.38 17.71 3.98
CA ASN A 34 -1.65 17.49 5.40
C ASN A 34 -0.56 18.08 6.31
N GLU A 35 0.61 18.43 5.78
CA GLU A 35 1.69 19.01 6.58
C GLU A 35 1.30 20.40 7.12
N ASN A 36 1.70 20.69 8.36
CA ASN A 36 1.36 21.94 9.05
C ASN A 36 -0.15 22.20 9.17
N THR A 37 -0.94 21.13 9.37
CA THR A 37 -2.38 21.21 9.56
C THR A 37 -2.82 20.64 10.91
N ASN A 38 -4.13 20.70 11.19
CA ASN A 38 -4.76 20.07 12.34
C ASN A 38 -4.90 18.54 12.23
N LEU A 39 -4.55 17.95 11.08
CA LEU A 39 -4.63 16.50 10.90
C LEU A 39 -3.46 15.80 11.60
N ASP A 40 -3.75 14.71 12.29
CA ASP A 40 -2.75 13.95 13.03
C ASP A 40 -2.86 12.45 12.71
N PRO A 41 -1.85 11.84 12.06
CA PRO A 41 -1.88 10.43 11.67
C PRO A 41 -1.89 9.49 12.87
N THR A 42 -1.45 9.93 14.05
CA THR A 42 -1.46 9.12 15.28
C THR A 42 -2.88 8.84 15.78
N LYS A 43 -3.88 9.62 15.37
CA LYS A 43 -5.31 9.31 15.64
C LYS A 43 -5.76 8.01 14.97
N LEU A 44 -5.17 7.67 13.82
CA LEU A 44 -5.38 6.40 13.12
C LEU A 44 -4.40 5.33 13.61
N ALA A 45 -3.13 5.67 13.80
CA ALA A 45 -2.10 4.78 14.34
C ALA A 45 -2.00 4.84 15.88
N ASN A 46 -3.10 4.48 16.55
CA ASN A 46 -3.27 4.61 18.01
C ASN A 46 -2.57 3.52 18.85
N GLY A 47 -1.68 2.71 18.25
CA GLY A 47 -0.96 1.63 18.93
C GLY A 47 -1.70 0.29 19.00
N ASN A 48 -2.92 0.17 18.43
CA ASN A 48 -3.65 -1.10 18.38
C ASN A 48 -3.05 -2.14 17.40
N GLY A 49 -2.02 -1.77 16.62
CA GLY A 49 -1.36 -2.65 15.67
C GLY A 49 -2.03 -2.78 14.30
N ASN A 50 -3.18 -2.11 14.06
CA ASN A 50 -3.91 -2.22 12.78
C ASN A 50 -3.28 -1.39 11.66
N VAL A 51 -2.99 -0.11 11.96
CA VAL A 51 -2.30 0.81 11.04
C VAL A 51 -0.81 0.73 11.31
N GLN A 52 -0.04 0.31 10.30
CA GLN A 52 1.38 -0.07 10.47
C GLN A 52 2.33 0.71 9.57
N TRP A 53 1.84 1.40 8.54
CA TRP A 53 2.71 2.11 7.60
C TRP A 53 2.08 3.39 7.06
N ILE A 54 2.93 4.27 6.50
CA ILE A 54 2.54 5.55 5.94
C ILE A 54 3.43 5.88 4.75
N TYR A 55 2.83 6.42 3.69
CA TYR A 55 3.51 6.98 2.52
C TYR A 55 2.83 8.30 2.10
N ASN A 56 3.51 9.17 1.36
CA ASN A 56 2.98 10.48 0.95
C ASN A 56 3.22 10.81 -0.53
N TRP A 57 3.40 9.79 -1.37
CA TRP A 57 3.80 9.89 -2.77
C TRP A 57 5.18 10.51 -3.04
N GLU A 58 5.95 10.79 -1.99
CA GLU A 58 7.23 11.47 -2.09
C GLU A 58 8.33 10.70 -1.35
N THR A 59 9.56 11.14 -1.57
CA THR A 59 10.77 10.60 -0.91
C THR A 59 11.14 11.38 0.36
N TRP A 60 10.40 12.41 0.73
CA TRP A 60 10.59 13.09 2.01
C TRP A 60 9.57 12.56 3.03
N ARG A 61 10.01 12.41 4.28
CA ARG A 61 9.21 11.84 5.37
C ARG A 61 8.20 12.87 5.92
N PRO A 62 6.90 12.53 6.07
CA PRO A 62 5.92 13.34 6.81
C PRO A 62 6.41 13.72 8.21
N ALA A 63 6.01 14.90 8.71
CA ALA A 63 6.46 15.37 10.02
C ALA A 63 6.07 14.43 11.18
N LYS A 64 4.94 13.71 11.03
CA LYS A 64 4.42 12.77 12.03
C LYS A 64 4.31 11.37 11.45
N THR A 65 5.18 10.46 11.90
CA THR A 65 5.18 9.04 11.49
C THR A 65 5.24 8.06 12.67
N THR A 66 5.00 8.54 13.89
CA THR A 66 5.04 7.73 15.12
C THR A 66 4.14 6.50 15.01
N ASN A 67 4.63 5.35 15.50
CA ASN A 67 3.97 4.04 15.46
C ASN A 67 3.75 3.45 14.05
N MET A 68 4.34 4.05 13.01
CA MET A 68 4.21 3.57 11.65
C MET A 68 5.58 3.44 10.97
N ASN A 69 5.69 2.45 10.11
CA ASN A 69 6.77 2.35 9.15
C ASN A 69 6.60 3.41 8.06
N TRP A 70 7.62 4.25 7.87
CA TRP A 70 7.67 5.19 6.76
C TRP A 70 8.14 4.48 5.49
N VAL A 71 7.35 4.59 4.43
CA VAL A 71 7.63 4.02 3.11
C VAL A 71 7.79 5.17 2.12
N GLY A 72 9.05 5.43 1.72
CA GLY A 72 9.33 6.43 0.69
C GLY A 72 8.80 6.00 -0.69
N MET A 73 8.42 6.98 -1.50
CA MET A 73 7.92 6.75 -2.84
C MET A 73 8.61 7.65 -3.87
N GLN A 74 9.19 7.04 -4.89
CA GLN A 74 9.69 7.76 -6.07
C GLN A 74 8.63 7.74 -7.17
N ARG A 75 7.60 8.58 -7.04
CA ARG A 75 6.40 8.56 -7.91
C ARG A 75 6.65 8.96 -9.37
N CYS A 76 7.75 9.66 -9.63
CA CYS A 76 8.13 10.28 -10.89
C CYS A 76 9.51 9.77 -11.31
N LEU A 77 9.82 9.78 -12.61
CA LEU A 77 11.18 9.47 -13.08
C LEU A 77 12.21 10.41 -12.45
N ASP A 78 11.86 11.70 -12.35
CA ASP A 78 12.53 12.74 -11.59
C ASP A 78 11.56 13.92 -11.38
N CYS A 79 11.62 14.60 -10.24
CA CYS A 79 10.81 15.79 -9.95
C CYS A 79 11.33 16.53 -8.72
N ASP A 80 11.12 17.85 -8.65
CA ASP A 80 11.74 18.73 -7.63
C ASP A 80 11.47 18.31 -6.18
N SER A 81 10.26 17.83 -5.88
CA SER A 81 9.88 17.36 -4.54
C SER A 81 10.57 16.04 -4.16
N SER A 82 10.92 15.22 -5.17
CA SER A 82 11.57 13.92 -5.04
C SER A 82 12.67 13.73 -6.08
N PRO A 83 13.80 14.47 -5.98
CA PRO A 83 14.85 14.41 -6.98
C PRO A 83 15.47 13.02 -7.00
N ILE A 84 15.55 12.40 -8.19
CA ILE A 84 16.04 11.02 -8.34
C ILE A 84 17.48 10.87 -7.85
N SER A 85 18.28 11.94 -7.99
CA SER A 85 19.65 12.03 -7.48
C SER A 85 19.76 11.92 -5.95
N GLN A 86 18.68 12.23 -5.23
CA GLN A 86 18.62 12.18 -3.77
C GLN A 86 17.99 10.89 -3.24
N LEU A 87 17.46 10.01 -4.11
CA LEU A 87 16.72 8.82 -3.70
C LEU A 87 17.51 7.94 -2.72
N LYS A 88 18.74 7.55 -3.08
CA LYS A 88 19.59 6.69 -2.24
C LYS A 88 19.94 7.37 -0.91
N THR A 89 20.24 8.66 -0.95
CA THR A 89 20.56 9.47 0.24
C THR A 89 19.35 9.53 1.18
N ARG A 90 18.17 9.84 0.66
CA ARG A 90 16.92 9.91 1.43
C ARG A 90 16.54 8.55 2.02
N ALA A 91 16.68 7.48 1.25
CA ALA A 91 16.42 6.12 1.73
C ALA A 91 17.32 5.73 2.91
N ALA A 92 18.62 6.04 2.82
CA ALA A 92 19.59 5.76 3.89
C ALA A 92 19.35 6.64 5.13
N GLN A 93 19.25 7.96 4.96
CA GLN A 93 19.08 8.91 6.07
C GLN A 93 17.77 8.70 6.82
N GLN A 94 16.72 8.30 6.11
CA GLN A 94 15.39 8.09 6.70
C GLN A 94 15.14 6.62 7.05
N GLY A 95 16.12 5.72 6.89
CA GLY A 95 16.02 4.33 7.31
C GLY A 95 14.86 3.55 6.66
N TRP A 96 14.67 3.69 5.35
CA TRP A 96 13.59 2.95 4.67
C TRP A 96 13.87 1.45 4.71
N ASN A 97 12.82 0.64 4.89
CA ASN A 97 12.88 -0.81 4.70
C ASN A 97 12.11 -1.28 3.44
N THR A 98 11.28 -0.39 2.89
CA THR A 98 10.45 -0.62 1.71
C THR A 98 10.40 0.67 0.91
N VAL A 99 10.36 0.57 -0.42
CA VAL A 99 10.16 1.71 -1.34
C VAL A 99 9.05 1.41 -2.33
N LEU A 100 8.17 2.39 -2.54
CA LEU A 100 7.23 2.42 -3.65
C LEU A 100 7.85 3.20 -4.82
N THR A 101 7.47 2.85 -6.05
CA THR A 101 8.07 3.46 -7.26
C THR A 101 7.05 4.30 -8.02
N LEU A 102 7.07 4.27 -9.36
CA LEU A 102 6.29 5.19 -10.18
C LEU A 102 4.79 5.07 -9.90
N ASN A 103 4.10 6.21 -9.93
CA ASN A 103 2.65 6.28 -9.73
C ASN A 103 1.93 6.31 -11.08
N GLU A 104 1.19 5.26 -11.39
CA GLU A 104 0.35 5.13 -12.58
C GLU A 104 1.09 5.46 -13.90
N PRO A 105 2.30 4.91 -14.14
CA PRO A 105 3.02 5.16 -15.38
C PRO A 105 2.23 4.70 -16.62
N ASP A 106 1.32 3.75 -16.43
CA ASP A 106 0.48 3.14 -17.46
C ASP A 106 -0.48 4.12 -18.13
N ILE A 107 -0.86 5.21 -17.45
CA ILE A 107 -1.69 6.29 -18.00
C ILE A 107 -0.95 7.64 -18.12
N ASN A 108 0.35 7.67 -17.82
CA ASN A 108 1.17 8.89 -17.82
C ASN A 108 2.27 8.90 -18.90
N GLY A 109 2.09 8.12 -19.97
CA GLY A 109 2.99 8.13 -21.12
C GLY A 109 4.37 7.52 -20.88
N ILE A 110 4.57 6.78 -19.79
CA ILE A 110 5.82 6.09 -19.48
C ILE A 110 5.72 4.65 -19.99
N SER A 111 6.52 4.31 -20.99
CA SER A 111 6.54 2.93 -21.51
C SER A 111 7.10 1.95 -20.46
N ALA A 112 6.65 0.69 -20.53
CA ALA A 112 7.17 -0.40 -19.71
C ALA A 112 8.71 -0.54 -19.82
N ALA A 113 9.27 -0.39 -21.02
CA ALA A 113 10.72 -0.47 -21.25
C ALA A 113 11.48 0.70 -20.62
N THR A 114 10.94 1.92 -20.74
CA THR A 114 11.48 3.11 -20.08
C THR A 114 11.51 2.94 -18.57
N ALA A 115 10.38 2.50 -17.99
CA ALA A 115 10.28 2.25 -16.56
C ALA A 115 11.22 1.14 -16.09
N ALA A 116 11.38 0.04 -16.85
CA ALA A 116 12.30 -1.04 -16.50
C ALA A 116 13.76 -0.58 -16.47
N ASN A 117 14.22 0.16 -17.48
CA ASN A 117 15.58 0.71 -17.51
C ASN A 117 15.83 1.69 -16.36
N TRP A 118 14.87 2.59 -16.09
CA TRP A 118 14.92 3.50 -14.96
C TRP A 118 14.96 2.76 -13.62
N TYR A 119 14.15 1.73 -13.46
CA TYR A 119 14.09 0.91 -12.24
C TYR A 119 15.44 0.21 -11.99
N ILE A 120 16.02 -0.38 -13.03
CA ILE A 120 17.34 -1.03 -12.96
C ILE A 120 18.43 -0.03 -12.55
N GLN A 121 18.36 1.20 -13.06
CA GLN A 121 19.37 2.21 -12.78
C GLN A 121 19.26 2.78 -11.36
N TYR A 122 18.04 3.08 -10.90
CA TYR A 122 17.83 3.90 -9.70
C TYR A 122 17.23 3.15 -8.51
N ILE A 123 16.38 2.15 -8.75
CA ILE A 123 15.68 1.43 -7.68
C ILE A 123 16.44 0.18 -7.24
N ASN A 124 16.96 -0.60 -8.18
CA ASN A 124 17.75 -1.80 -7.88
C ASN A 124 18.89 -1.59 -6.85
N PRO A 125 19.66 -0.49 -6.88
CA PRO A 125 20.74 -0.28 -5.93
C PRO A 125 20.29 -0.20 -4.47
N LEU A 126 19.00 0.05 -4.20
CA LEU A 126 18.45 0.10 -2.84
C LEU A 126 18.35 -1.32 -2.26
N GLN A 127 19.12 -1.62 -1.22
CA GLN A 127 19.18 -2.92 -0.52
C GLN A 127 18.04 -3.08 0.50
N ILE A 128 16.81 -2.81 0.05
CA ILE A 128 15.57 -2.82 0.85
C ILE A 128 14.46 -3.53 0.06
N LYS A 129 13.27 -3.73 0.65
CA LYS A 129 12.13 -4.28 -0.10
C LYS A 129 11.61 -3.27 -1.12
N LYS A 130 11.18 -3.74 -2.29
CA LYS A 130 10.79 -2.85 -3.40
C LYS A 130 9.47 -3.28 -4.02
N ALA A 131 8.57 -2.31 -4.20
CA ALA A 131 7.37 -2.48 -5.00
C ALA A 131 7.59 -1.90 -6.41
N ILE A 132 7.20 -2.66 -7.42
CA ILE A 132 7.17 -2.16 -8.81
C ILE A 132 6.13 -1.03 -8.94
N PRO A 133 6.09 -0.30 -10.08
CA PRO A 133 5.16 0.81 -10.23
C PRO A 133 3.71 0.43 -9.93
N ALA A 134 3.02 1.32 -9.23
CA ALA A 134 1.58 1.20 -9.04
C ALA A 134 0.89 1.46 -10.39
N VAL A 135 0.05 0.54 -10.84
CA VAL A 135 -0.75 0.72 -12.06
C VAL A 135 -2.22 0.93 -11.73
N THR A 136 -2.94 1.58 -12.63
CA THR A 136 -4.39 1.73 -12.52
C THR A 136 -5.12 0.38 -12.58
N SER A 137 -6.42 0.38 -12.26
CA SER A 137 -7.30 -0.76 -12.52
C SER A 137 -7.85 -0.81 -13.96
N SER A 138 -7.26 -0.04 -14.89
CA SER A 138 -7.70 0.00 -16.29
C SER A 138 -7.60 -1.37 -16.97
N ALA A 139 -8.63 -1.70 -17.75
CA ALA A 139 -8.66 -2.88 -18.63
C ALA A 139 -8.40 -2.52 -20.10
N THR A 140 -8.08 -1.26 -20.39
CA THR A 140 -7.65 -0.84 -21.73
C THR A 140 -6.32 -1.52 -22.07
N ALA A 141 -6.23 -2.08 -23.28
CA ALA A 141 -5.03 -2.80 -23.72
C ALA A 141 -3.76 -1.96 -23.52
N GLY A 142 -2.76 -2.54 -22.87
CA GLY A 142 -1.48 -1.87 -22.58
C GLY A 142 -1.49 -0.95 -21.35
N GLN A 143 -2.59 -0.86 -20.60
CA GLN A 143 -2.69 -0.19 -19.30
C GLN A 143 -2.85 -1.20 -18.15
N GLY A 144 -2.86 -0.73 -16.91
CA GLY A 144 -3.12 -1.56 -15.74
C GLY A 144 -2.23 -2.80 -15.67
N LEU A 145 -2.82 -3.97 -15.43
CA LEU A 145 -2.08 -5.23 -15.29
C LEU A 145 -1.40 -5.69 -16.58
N ASP A 146 -1.83 -5.23 -17.76
CA ASP A 146 -1.12 -5.50 -19.02
C ASP A 146 0.19 -4.72 -19.06
N TRP A 147 0.18 -3.46 -18.62
CA TRP A 147 1.40 -2.66 -18.47
C TRP A 147 2.35 -3.30 -17.44
N THR A 148 1.83 -3.80 -16.31
CA THR A 148 2.64 -4.52 -15.32
C THR A 148 3.33 -5.74 -15.91
N ALA A 149 2.61 -6.55 -16.70
CA ALA A 149 3.19 -7.71 -17.36
C ALA A 149 4.28 -7.31 -18.37
N ALA A 150 4.04 -6.26 -19.16
CA ALA A 150 5.02 -5.72 -20.08
C ALA A 150 6.26 -5.17 -19.36
N PHE A 151 6.11 -4.50 -18.20
CA PHE A 151 7.21 -4.02 -17.37
C PHE A 151 8.07 -5.17 -16.86
N ILE A 152 7.46 -6.21 -16.28
CA ILE A 152 8.17 -7.39 -15.78
C ILE A 152 8.90 -8.10 -16.92
N SER A 153 8.29 -8.20 -18.11
CA SER A 153 8.95 -8.74 -19.29
C SER A 153 10.15 -7.89 -19.72
N ALA A 154 10.00 -6.56 -19.77
CA ALA A 154 11.06 -5.63 -20.15
C ALA A 154 12.24 -5.60 -19.16
N CYS A 155 11.98 -5.92 -17.90
CA CYS A 155 13.03 -6.14 -16.91
C CYS A 155 13.98 -7.28 -17.31
N ALA A 156 13.50 -8.29 -18.05
CA ALA A 156 14.30 -9.45 -18.50
C ALA A 156 15.12 -10.09 -17.36
N GLY A 157 14.50 -10.24 -16.18
CA GLY A 157 15.15 -10.78 -14.97
C GLY A 157 16.11 -9.83 -14.25
N ARG A 158 16.29 -8.59 -14.72
CA ARG A 158 17.24 -7.62 -14.14
C ARG A 158 16.64 -6.69 -13.10
N CYS A 159 15.32 -6.58 -12.98
CA CYS A 159 14.69 -5.81 -11.90
C CYS A 159 14.58 -6.66 -10.64
N TYR A 160 15.05 -6.14 -9.50
CA TYR A 160 14.87 -6.77 -8.20
C TYR A 160 13.65 -6.15 -7.50
N PHE A 161 12.62 -6.93 -7.26
CA PHE A 161 11.40 -6.48 -6.60
C PHE A 161 10.76 -7.59 -5.77
N ASP A 162 9.94 -7.19 -4.80
CA ASP A 162 9.29 -8.07 -3.84
C ASP A 162 7.77 -8.03 -3.97
N TYR A 163 7.23 -6.92 -4.46
CA TYR A 163 5.79 -6.66 -4.50
C TYR A 163 5.32 -6.15 -5.86
N VAL A 164 4.13 -6.60 -6.26
CA VAL A 164 3.32 -5.95 -7.29
C VAL A 164 2.45 -4.90 -6.61
N ASN A 165 2.44 -3.66 -7.13
CA ASN A 165 1.63 -2.58 -6.58
C ASN A 165 0.47 -2.25 -7.53
N ILE A 166 -0.74 -2.13 -7.00
CA ILE A 166 -1.95 -1.86 -7.78
C ILE A 166 -2.81 -0.79 -7.13
N HIS A 167 -3.49 -0.02 -7.96
CA HIS A 167 -4.56 0.88 -7.56
C HIS A 167 -5.92 0.32 -7.99
N TRP A 168 -6.97 0.72 -7.30
CA TRP A 168 -8.33 0.41 -7.74
C TRP A 168 -9.33 1.51 -7.38
N TYR A 169 -10.08 1.96 -8.38
CA TYR A 169 -11.21 2.86 -8.18
C TYR A 169 -12.40 2.34 -8.97
N GLY A 170 -13.53 2.13 -8.30
CA GLY A 170 -14.70 1.54 -8.96
C GLY A 170 -15.97 1.62 -8.13
N ASN A 171 -16.96 0.77 -8.45
CA ASN A 171 -18.33 1.01 -8.01
C ASN A 171 -18.80 0.10 -6.87
N ASN A 172 -18.13 -1.04 -6.65
CA ASN A 172 -18.55 -1.98 -5.60
C ASN A 172 -17.40 -2.91 -5.15
N PHE A 173 -17.65 -3.61 -4.04
CA PHE A 173 -16.70 -4.54 -3.43
C PHE A 173 -16.36 -5.74 -4.33
N ASP A 174 -17.32 -6.30 -5.06
CA ASP A 174 -17.07 -7.49 -5.90
C ASP A 174 -16.09 -7.18 -7.03
N GLN A 175 -16.20 -6.00 -7.64
CA GLN A 175 -15.23 -5.51 -8.63
C GLN A 175 -13.84 -5.33 -8.02
N PHE A 176 -13.74 -4.75 -6.82
CA PHE A 176 -12.47 -4.62 -6.10
C PHE A 176 -11.83 -5.98 -5.81
N LYS A 177 -12.60 -6.89 -5.22
CA LYS A 177 -12.16 -8.25 -4.90
C LYS A 177 -11.69 -8.98 -6.16
N SER A 178 -12.47 -8.92 -7.23
CA SER A 178 -12.11 -9.53 -8.52
C SER A 178 -10.82 -8.95 -9.09
N HIS A 179 -10.60 -7.65 -9.00
CA HIS A 179 -9.37 -7.02 -9.48
C HIS A 179 -8.15 -7.49 -8.68
N VAL A 180 -8.24 -7.50 -7.36
CA VAL A 180 -7.16 -7.98 -6.46
C VAL A 180 -6.84 -9.46 -6.71
N GLN A 181 -7.87 -10.30 -6.88
CA GLN A 181 -7.68 -11.72 -7.21
C GLN A 181 -7.07 -11.91 -8.61
N ASN A 182 -7.49 -11.12 -9.60
CA ASN A 182 -6.90 -11.17 -10.94
C ASN A 182 -5.41 -10.78 -10.92
N ALA A 183 -5.04 -9.73 -10.19
CA ALA A 183 -3.64 -9.34 -10.02
C ALA A 183 -2.82 -10.48 -9.39
N HIS A 184 -3.33 -11.13 -8.34
CA HIS A 184 -2.66 -12.28 -7.73
C HIS A 184 -2.53 -13.46 -8.71
N ASN A 185 -3.59 -13.78 -9.46
CA ASN A 185 -3.58 -14.90 -10.41
C ASN A 185 -2.60 -14.68 -11.58
N ARG A 186 -2.45 -13.44 -12.07
CA ARG A 186 -1.47 -13.12 -13.11
C ARG A 186 -0.03 -13.10 -12.59
N PHE A 187 0.16 -12.77 -11.31
CA PHE A 187 1.47 -12.62 -10.68
C PHE A 187 1.59 -13.45 -9.39
N PRO A 188 1.39 -14.78 -9.44
CA PRO A 188 1.19 -15.61 -8.24
C PRO A 188 2.44 -15.72 -7.36
N ASN A 189 3.61 -15.45 -7.92
CA ASN A 189 4.89 -15.52 -7.21
C ASN A 189 5.20 -14.26 -6.39
N TYR A 190 4.36 -13.23 -6.48
CA TYR A 190 4.60 -11.94 -5.81
C TYR A 190 3.43 -11.61 -4.88
N LYS A 191 3.77 -10.99 -3.74
CA LYS A 191 2.75 -10.40 -2.87
C LYS A 191 2.30 -9.05 -3.44
N LEU A 192 1.10 -8.64 -3.05
CA LEU A 192 0.48 -7.40 -3.47
C LEU A 192 0.65 -6.31 -2.41
N ILE A 193 0.89 -5.09 -2.89
CA ILE A 193 0.56 -3.85 -2.20
C ILE A 193 -0.61 -3.21 -2.95
N ILE A 194 -1.61 -2.73 -2.22
CA ILE A 194 -2.70 -1.93 -2.77
C ILE A 194 -2.51 -0.51 -2.22
N SER A 195 -1.67 0.30 -2.87
CA SER A 195 -1.37 1.64 -2.33
C SER A 195 -2.56 2.59 -2.37
N GLU A 196 -3.53 2.37 -3.26
CA GLU A 196 -4.73 3.19 -3.33
C GLU A 196 -5.97 2.36 -3.67
N PHE A 197 -7.04 2.56 -2.91
CA PHE A 197 -8.37 2.12 -3.33
C PHE A 197 -9.51 2.94 -2.71
N ALA A 198 -10.59 3.15 -3.46
CA ALA A 198 -11.84 3.74 -2.97
C ALA A 198 -13.00 3.48 -3.94
N LEU A 199 -14.25 3.68 -3.49
CA LEU A 199 -15.35 3.82 -4.45
C LEU A 199 -15.30 5.17 -5.16
N VAL A 200 -15.76 5.24 -6.40
CA VAL A 200 -15.94 6.49 -7.15
C VAL A 200 -17.30 7.13 -6.88
N LYS A 201 -17.46 8.41 -7.26
CA LYS A 201 -18.74 9.11 -7.26
C LYS A 201 -19.77 8.34 -8.09
N PRO A 202 -21.05 8.34 -7.69
CA PRO A 202 -21.66 9.15 -6.62
C PRO A 202 -21.71 8.43 -5.25
N ALA A 203 -20.78 7.52 -4.93
CA ALA A 203 -20.81 6.78 -3.68
C ALA A 203 -20.90 7.70 -2.44
N THR A 204 -21.89 7.45 -1.60
CA THR A 204 -22.13 8.15 -0.34
C THR A 204 -21.12 7.75 0.73
N ARG A 205 -21.04 8.52 1.83
CA ARG A 205 -20.21 8.18 3.00
C ARG A 205 -20.52 6.77 3.53
N ASP A 206 -21.79 6.41 3.65
CA ASP A 206 -22.20 5.11 4.19
C ASP A 206 -21.81 3.96 3.26
N GLN A 207 -21.93 4.17 1.95
CA GLN A 207 -21.45 3.20 0.95
C GLN A 207 -19.93 3.02 1.01
N GLN A 208 -19.18 4.11 1.19
CA GLN A 208 -17.72 4.07 1.37
C GLN A 208 -17.35 3.30 2.65
N VAL A 209 -18.04 3.53 3.77
CA VAL A 209 -17.81 2.79 5.03
C VAL A 209 -18.11 1.30 4.85
N ALA A 210 -19.24 0.94 4.23
CA ALA A 210 -19.65 -0.44 4.01
C ALA A 210 -18.66 -1.19 3.09
N PHE A 211 -18.24 -0.53 2.01
CA PHE A 211 -17.18 -1.02 1.14
C PHE A 211 -15.87 -1.20 1.90
N LEU A 212 -15.43 -0.19 2.66
CA LEU A 212 -14.17 -0.22 3.39
C LEU A 212 -14.11 -1.38 4.38
N LYS A 213 -15.19 -1.63 5.14
CA LYS A 213 -15.27 -2.78 6.06
C LYS A 213 -15.12 -4.12 5.32
N SER A 214 -15.81 -4.28 4.20
CA SER A 214 -15.73 -5.50 3.38
C SER A 214 -14.35 -5.69 2.76
N ALA A 215 -13.77 -4.61 2.24
CA ALA A 215 -12.42 -4.58 1.68
C ALA A 215 -11.36 -4.95 2.74
N MET A 216 -11.38 -4.32 3.92
CA MET A 216 -10.43 -4.63 5.00
C MET A 216 -10.54 -6.09 5.43
N SER A 217 -11.75 -6.61 5.65
CA SER A 217 -11.94 -8.02 6.03
C SER A 217 -11.36 -8.99 4.99
N PHE A 218 -11.52 -8.69 3.70
CA PHE A 218 -10.95 -9.49 2.63
C PHE A 218 -9.41 -9.39 2.57
N LEU A 219 -8.86 -8.17 2.62
CA LEU A 219 -7.42 -7.94 2.51
C LEU A 219 -6.65 -8.45 3.74
N ASP A 220 -7.23 -8.35 4.93
CA ASP A 220 -6.67 -8.91 6.17
C ASP A 220 -6.55 -10.45 6.05
N GLY A 221 -7.57 -11.12 5.48
CA GLY A 221 -7.57 -12.57 5.24
C GLY A 221 -6.74 -13.05 4.04
N ALA A 222 -6.39 -12.18 3.10
CA ALA A 222 -5.61 -12.54 1.91
C ALA A 222 -4.11 -12.61 2.21
N SER A 223 -3.54 -13.82 2.32
CA SER A 223 -2.10 -14.03 2.64
C SER A 223 -1.13 -13.46 1.59
N TYR A 224 -1.62 -13.29 0.35
CA TYR A 224 -0.87 -12.68 -0.76
C TYR A 224 -0.92 -11.14 -0.74
N VAL A 225 -1.62 -10.51 0.21
CA VAL A 225 -1.60 -9.05 0.41
C VAL A 225 -0.70 -8.71 1.58
N THR A 226 0.33 -7.89 1.32
CA THR A 226 1.26 -7.37 2.33
C THR A 226 0.71 -6.12 2.99
N TYR A 227 0.29 -5.13 2.18
CA TYR A 227 -0.12 -3.81 2.65
C TYR A 227 -1.27 -3.26 1.79
N TYR A 228 -2.13 -2.45 2.40
CA TYR A 228 -3.16 -1.69 1.67
C TYR A 228 -3.41 -0.32 2.29
N ALA A 229 -3.78 0.67 1.49
CA ALA A 229 -4.15 2.00 1.95
C ALA A 229 -5.39 2.52 1.19
N VAL A 230 -6.44 2.87 1.95
CA VAL A 230 -7.63 3.49 1.38
C VAL A 230 -7.31 4.93 0.99
N PHE A 231 -7.75 5.36 -0.19
CA PHE A 231 -7.56 6.72 -0.67
C PHE A 231 -8.67 7.63 -0.13
N GLY A 232 -8.42 8.72 0.61
CA GLY A 232 -7.15 9.25 1.09
C GLY A 232 -7.23 9.67 2.56
N ALA A 233 -6.10 9.61 3.27
CA ALA A 233 -5.99 9.94 4.68
C ALA A 233 -5.95 11.46 4.91
N SER A 234 -7.00 12.17 4.49
CA SER A 234 -7.15 13.63 4.66
C SER A 234 -8.60 14.01 4.98
N SER A 235 -8.94 15.30 4.93
CA SER A 235 -10.26 15.86 5.18
C SER A 235 -10.95 16.34 3.89
N PRO A 236 -12.30 16.47 3.88
CA PRO A 236 -13.04 16.89 2.69
C PRO A 236 -12.59 18.21 2.08
N SER A 237 -12.42 19.27 2.88
CA SER A 237 -12.00 20.58 2.37
C SER A 237 -10.61 20.54 1.74
N LYS A 238 -9.68 19.80 2.34
CA LYS A 238 -8.31 19.64 1.84
C LYS A 238 -8.27 18.84 0.53
N ILE A 239 -9.03 17.75 0.45
CA ILE A 239 -9.17 16.97 -0.79
C ILE A 239 -9.80 17.86 -1.88
N SER A 240 -10.89 18.58 -1.59
CA SER A 240 -11.52 19.45 -2.59
C SER A 240 -10.62 20.58 -3.08
N ALA A 241 -9.74 21.10 -2.21
CA ALA A 241 -8.79 22.16 -2.57
C ALA A 241 -7.57 21.68 -3.37
N ASN A 242 -7.31 20.37 -3.41
CA ASN A 242 -6.14 19.78 -4.06
C ASN A 242 -6.62 18.70 -5.02
N THR A 243 -6.47 18.92 -6.33
CA THR A 243 -7.07 18.17 -7.46
C THR A 243 -6.87 16.65 -7.53
N GLY A 244 -6.35 15.99 -6.50
CA GLY A 244 -6.21 14.53 -6.41
C GLY A 244 -7.54 13.81 -6.17
N GLY A 245 -7.81 12.77 -6.96
CA GLY A 245 -8.97 11.88 -6.75
C GLY A 245 -10.32 12.50 -7.09
N GLY A 246 -10.38 13.35 -8.13
CA GLY A 246 -11.62 14.01 -8.56
C GLY A 246 -12.81 13.06 -8.77
N ASP A 247 -12.53 11.84 -9.23
CA ASP A 247 -13.52 10.78 -9.46
C ASP A 247 -14.00 10.11 -8.17
N VAL A 248 -13.20 10.12 -7.10
CA VAL A 248 -13.56 9.58 -5.77
C VAL A 248 -14.45 10.55 -5.00
N GLY A 249 -14.19 11.85 -5.13
CA GLY A 249 -14.75 12.86 -4.27
C GLY A 249 -14.22 12.77 -2.84
N THR A 250 -15.00 13.24 -1.87
CA THR A 250 -14.57 13.35 -0.46
C THR A 250 -15.13 12.25 0.43
N GLY A 251 -15.97 11.35 -0.13
CA GLY A 251 -16.71 10.34 0.63
C GLY A 251 -15.83 9.31 1.33
N SER A 252 -14.61 9.08 0.84
CA SER A 252 -13.64 8.14 1.41
C SER A 252 -12.69 8.76 2.45
N SER A 253 -12.76 10.08 2.69
CA SER A 253 -11.83 10.80 3.59
C SER A 253 -11.74 10.17 4.98
N LEU A 254 -10.55 10.04 5.58
CA LEU A 254 -10.40 9.47 6.93
C LEU A 254 -10.56 10.49 8.06
N TYR A 255 -10.51 11.78 7.74
CA TYR A 255 -10.71 12.87 8.69
C TYR A 255 -11.93 13.70 8.32
N ASN A 256 -12.47 14.38 9.33
CA ASN A 256 -13.32 15.56 9.18
C ASN A 256 -12.44 16.81 9.14
N ASP A 257 -13.00 17.96 8.73
CA ASP A 257 -12.22 19.20 8.59
C ASP A 257 -11.72 19.78 9.92
N ASP A 258 -12.39 19.45 11.04
CA ASP A 258 -11.93 19.79 12.40
C ASP A 258 -10.75 18.91 12.86
N GLY A 259 -10.35 17.92 12.07
CA GLY A 259 -9.26 16.99 12.36
C GLY A 259 -9.66 15.81 13.24
N SER A 260 -10.94 15.66 13.59
CA SER A 260 -11.48 14.42 14.15
C SER A 260 -11.54 13.33 13.08
N LEU A 261 -11.67 12.07 13.49
CA LEU A 261 -11.83 10.96 12.55
C LEU A 261 -13.24 10.99 11.95
N SER A 262 -13.33 10.81 10.64
CA SER A 262 -14.61 10.57 9.97
C SER A 262 -15.17 9.19 10.31
N ALA A 263 -16.38 8.86 9.85
CA ALA A 263 -16.91 7.50 9.95
C ALA A 263 -15.99 6.45 9.30
N ASN A 264 -15.32 6.80 8.18
CA ASN A 264 -14.30 5.92 7.59
C ASN A 264 -13.07 5.84 8.49
N GLY A 265 -12.60 6.95 9.05
CA GLY A 265 -11.43 6.98 9.94
C GLY A 265 -11.63 6.10 11.18
N VAL A 266 -12.81 6.17 11.81
CA VAL A 266 -13.17 5.32 12.94
C VAL A 266 -13.18 3.85 12.53
N ALA A 267 -13.81 3.50 11.40
CA ALA A 267 -13.82 2.13 10.89
C ALA A 267 -12.42 1.62 10.52
N TYR A 268 -11.59 2.47 9.91
CA TYR A 268 -10.25 2.14 9.44
C TYR A 268 -9.25 1.93 10.57
N ARG A 269 -9.36 2.73 11.63
CA ARG A 269 -8.55 2.56 12.85
C ARG A 269 -8.76 1.18 13.47
N GLY A 270 -10.01 0.73 13.55
CA GLY A 270 -10.40 -0.43 14.36
C GLY A 270 -10.44 -0.05 15.84
#